data_AF-A0A523ULA0-F1
#
_entry.id   AF-A0A523ULA0-F1
#
_cell.length_a   1.000
_cell.length_b   1.000
_cell.length_c   1.000
_cell.angle_alpha   90.00
_cell.angle_beta   90.00
_cell.angle_gamma   90.00
#
_symmetry.space_group_name_H-M   'P 1'
#
loop_
_entity.id
_entity.type
_entity.pdbx_description
1 polymer ?
#
loop_
_entity_poly.entity_id
_entity_poly.type
_entity_poly.pdbx_seq_one_letter_code
_entity_poly.pdbx_strand_id
1 'polypeptide(L)'
;MEAERAKELKRVAPRLFLGLVAVESFTLPIFRSGGRTELSFWGWLVNHTIFGPPVEYVPEEDYSRELEGVFAGYPVQGHVQTFRTMEEAMAYFKIGEESIKQLVKNGAISIVAGDSKMKRYDDLLGDVRHDHEYHPIRSLVQVDDPEVREVARVLVQATDFISAAQEFVNSFTTYGSEVGDFWRTPSETLEKSESLDDPGVDCDDSAILLCSILRNYIPPDEVYCAFGLWAMGGKTDGHMFVVTKGEGGEDRILESTAPPGKSTRGKYVIYGMFNDCYAFSTDIGLKEFDLKTVELAESLRR
;
A
#
# COMPACT_ATOMS: atom_id res chain seq x y z
N MET A 1 -13.39 -54.10 5.70
CA MET A 1 -13.76 -52.70 5.47
C MET A 1 -12.57 -51.74 5.60
N GLU A 2 -11.84 -51.71 6.73
CA GLU A 2 -10.69 -50.78 6.89
C GLU A 2 -9.49 -51.09 5.99
N ALA A 3 -9.19 -52.38 5.78
CA ALA A 3 -8.10 -52.80 4.89
C ALA A 3 -8.36 -52.47 3.41
N GLU A 4 -9.62 -52.33 3.01
CA GLU A 4 -10.02 -51.97 1.64
C GLU A 4 -9.89 -50.46 1.40
N ARG A 5 -10.32 -49.64 2.37
CA ARG A 5 -10.13 -48.18 2.34
C ARG A 5 -8.65 -47.77 2.30
N ALA A 6 -7.79 -48.46 3.03
CA ALA A 6 -6.34 -48.19 3.02
C ALA A 6 -5.66 -48.53 1.68
N LYS A 7 -6.18 -49.53 0.96
CA LYS A 7 -5.72 -49.88 -0.40
C LYS A 7 -6.17 -48.85 -1.43
N GLU A 8 -7.38 -48.31 -1.27
CA GLU A 8 -7.94 -47.30 -2.16
C GLU A 8 -7.20 -45.96 -1.99
N LEU A 9 -6.96 -45.50 -0.76
CA LEU A 9 -6.20 -44.28 -0.49
C LEU A 9 -4.77 -44.32 -1.06
N LYS A 10 -4.07 -45.45 -0.95
CA LYS A 10 -2.73 -45.63 -1.54
C LYS A 10 -2.72 -45.59 -3.07
N ARG A 11 -3.86 -45.85 -3.71
CA ARG A 11 -4.00 -45.85 -5.16
C ARG A 11 -4.31 -44.46 -5.73
N VAL A 12 -4.98 -43.60 -4.95
CA VAL A 12 -5.39 -42.26 -5.38
C VAL A 12 -4.41 -41.18 -4.92
N ALA A 13 -3.73 -41.37 -3.78
CA ALA A 13 -2.79 -40.39 -3.22
C ALA A 13 -1.68 -39.93 -4.21
N PRO A 14 -1.03 -40.79 -5.02
CA PRO A 14 -0.02 -40.34 -5.98
C PRO A 14 -0.60 -39.46 -7.10
N ARG A 15 -1.86 -39.67 -7.49
CA ARG A 15 -2.55 -38.88 -8.52
C ARG A 15 -3.08 -37.56 -7.99
N LEU A 16 -3.50 -37.53 -6.72
CA LEU A 16 -3.84 -36.28 -6.01
C LEU A 16 -2.59 -35.42 -5.77
N PHE A 17 -1.45 -36.03 -5.45
CA PHE A 17 -0.19 -35.30 -5.22
C PHE A 17 0.40 -34.74 -6.53
N LEU A 18 0.34 -35.49 -7.63
CA LEU A 18 0.73 -34.99 -8.96
C LEU A 18 -0.25 -33.94 -9.52
N GLY A 19 -1.53 -34.03 -9.17
CA GLY A 19 -2.55 -33.04 -9.55
C GLY A 19 -2.41 -31.71 -8.79
N LEU A 20 -2.13 -31.74 -7.48
CA LEU A 20 -1.91 -30.53 -6.69
C LEU A 20 -0.60 -29.82 -7.07
N VAL A 21 0.49 -30.56 -7.30
CA VAL A 21 1.79 -29.97 -7.66
C VAL A 21 1.77 -29.41 -9.10
N ALA A 22 0.98 -29.99 -10.02
CA ALA A 22 0.91 -29.52 -11.40
C ALA A 22 0.07 -28.26 -11.60
N VAL A 23 -0.84 -27.90 -10.68
CA VAL A 23 -1.71 -26.71 -10.83
C VAL A 23 -1.06 -25.46 -10.23
N GLU A 24 -0.25 -25.58 -9.17
CA GLU A 24 0.46 -24.44 -8.55
C GLU A 24 1.77 -24.05 -9.26
N SER A 25 2.25 -24.85 -10.22
CA SER A 25 3.59 -24.67 -10.82
C SER A 25 3.65 -23.81 -12.09
N PHE A 26 2.52 -23.37 -12.65
CA PHE A 26 2.50 -22.70 -13.97
C PHE A 26 2.30 -21.17 -13.94
N THR A 27 1.95 -20.56 -12.80
CA THR A 27 1.63 -19.11 -12.74
C THR A 27 2.61 -18.27 -11.94
N LEU A 28 3.59 -18.88 -11.25
CA LEU A 28 4.64 -18.20 -10.49
C LEU A 28 6.05 -18.06 -11.12
N PRO A 29 6.40 -18.45 -12.38
CA PRO A 29 7.80 -18.75 -12.70
C PRO A 29 8.66 -17.56 -13.14
N ILE A 30 8.10 -16.37 -13.37
CA ILE A 30 8.83 -15.32 -14.12
C ILE A 30 9.72 -14.46 -13.20
N PHE A 31 9.28 -14.18 -11.97
CA PHE A 31 9.89 -13.08 -11.21
C PHE A 31 11.07 -13.46 -10.29
N ARG A 32 11.27 -14.73 -9.98
CA ARG A 32 12.38 -15.18 -9.10
C ARG A 32 13.60 -15.75 -9.83
N SER A 33 13.55 -15.93 -11.14
CA SER A 33 14.65 -16.56 -11.91
C SER A 33 15.68 -15.59 -12.48
N GLY A 34 15.50 -14.26 -12.32
CA GLY A 34 16.42 -13.26 -12.87
C GLY A 34 16.57 -13.35 -14.40
N GLY A 35 15.52 -13.78 -15.11
CA GLY A 35 15.54 -13.92 -16.57
C GLY A 35 16.29 -15.15 -17.12
N ARG A 36 16.68 -16.12 -16.27
CA ARG A 36 17.33 -17.36 -16.73
C ARG A 36 16.30 -18.32 -17.32
N THR A 37 16.33 -18.52 -18.64
CA THR A 37 15.32 -19.28 -19.39
C THR A 37 15.63 -20.77 -19.59
N GLU A 38 16.81 -21.26 -19.18
CA GLU A 38 17.23 -22.66 -19.38
C GLU A 38 17.69 -23.35 -18.06
N LEU A 39 16.85 -23.36 -17.05
CA LEU A 39 17.11 -24.11 -15.82
C LEU A 39 16.53 -25.53 -15.90
N SER A 40 17.31 -26.52 -15.49
CA SER A 40 16.76 -27.86 -15.22
C SER A 40 15.81 -27.81 -14.01
N PHE A 41 14.90 -28.77 -13.90
CA PHE A 41 13.93 -28.86 -12.80
C PHE A 41 14.58 -28.72 -11.41
N TRP A 42 15.73 -29.35 -11.19
CA TRP A 42 16.48 -29.24 -9.92
C TRP A 42 17.18 -27.88 -9.76
N GLY A 43 17.65 -27.28 -10.86
CA GLY A 43 18.17 -25.91 -10.85
C GLY A 43 17.12 -24.87 -10.50
N TRP A 44 15.87 -25.08 -10.94
CA TRP A 44 14.74 -24.23 -10.59
C TRP A 44 14.38 -24.33 -9.10
N LEU A 45 14.30 -25.55 -8.55
CA LEU A 45 13.96 -25.80 -7.13
C LEU A 45 14.97 -25.19 -6.15
N VAL A 46 16.27 -25.31 -6.44
CA VAL A 46 17.33 -24.73 -5.62
C VAL A 46 17.29 -23.21 -5.64
N ASN A 47 16.92 -22.59 -6.78
CA ASN A 47 16.87 -21.14 -6.93
C ASN A 47 15.64 -20.48 -6.26
N HIS A 48 14.62 -21.25 -5.87
CA HIS A 48 13.33 -20.74 -5.36
C HIS A 48 13.01 -21.20 -3.92
N THR A 49 13.99 -21.80 -3.23
CA THR A 49 13.91 -22.16 -1.81
C THR A 49 15.01 -21.45 -1.01
N ILE A 50 14.90 -21.45 0.33
CA ILE A 50 15.79 -20.75 1.29
C ILE A 50 17.29 -21.15 1.22
N PHE A 51 17.65 -22.08 0.31
CA PHE A 51 18.99 -22.62 0.13
C PHE A 51 19.64 -22.20 -1.21
N GLY A 52 18.98 -21.35 -2.00
CA GLY A 52 19.51 -20.82 -3.26
C GLY A 52 20.52 -19.69 -3.07
N PRO A 53 21.43 -19.47 -4.04
CA PRO A 53 22.30 -18.29 -4.04
C PRO A 53 21.47 -17.00 -4.19
N PRO A 54 22.00 -15.83 -3.75
CA PRO A 54 21.28 -14.55 -3.80
C PRO A 54 20.80 -14.21 -5.22
N VAL A 55 19.58 -13.67 -5.33
CA VAL A 55 19.00 -13.23 -6.60
C VAL A 55 19.81 -12.04 -7.16
N GLU A 56 20.39 -12.20 -8.35
CA GLU A 56 21.02 -11.10 -9.09
C GLU A 56 19.95 -10.16 -9.65
N TYR A 57 20.01 -8.89 -9.26
CA TYR A 57 19.13 -7.82 -9.71
C TYR A 57 19.47 -7.36 -11.13
N VAL A 58 18.44 -7.08 -11.93
CA VAL A 58 18.59 -6.38 -13.22
C VAL A 58 18.95 -4.91 -12.94
N PRO A 59 19.96 -4.32 -13.61
CA PRO A 59 20.33 -2.92 -13.45
C PRO A 59 19.19 -1.96 -13.83
N GLU A 60 19.04 -0.88 -13.05
CA GLU A 60 18.01 0.19 -13.17
C GLU A 60 17.97 0.86 -14.56
N GLU A 61 19.07 0.74 -15.29
CA GLU A 61 19.31 1.30 -16.62
C GLU A 61 18.42 0.66 -17.71
N ASP A 62 18.08 -0.62 -17.57
CA ASP A 62 17.24 -1.35 -18.53
C ASP A 62 15.74 -1.08 -18.32
N TYR A 63 15.33 -0.75 -17.09
CA TYR A 63 13.95 -0.39 -16.73
C TYR A 63 13.55 0.99 -17.29
N SER A 64 14.51 1.92 -17.26
CA SER A 64 14.32 3.30 -17.73
C SER A 64 14.05 3.37 -19.25
N ARG A 65 14.65 2.44 -20.02
CA ARG A 65 14.60 2.43 -21.48
C ARG A 65 13.26 1.95 -22.05
N GLU A 66 12.48 1.18 -21.28
CA GLU A 66 11.13 0.76 -21.68
C GLU A 66 10.07 1.84 -21.39
N LEU A 67 10.26 2.64 -20.34
CA LEU A 67 9.35 3.74 -19.96
C LEU A 67 9.48 4.98 -20.87
N GLU A 68 10.67 5.25 -21.40
CA GLU A 68 10.91 6.39 -22.31
C GLU A 68 10.12 6.29 -23.64
N GLY A 69 9.69 5.09 -24.04
CA GLY A 69 8.89 4.88 -25.26
C GLY A 69 7.42 5.29 -25.14
N VAL A 70 6.88 5.40 -23.93
CA VAL A 70 5.43 5.54 -23.69
C VAL A 70 4.99 7.01 -23.52
N PHE A 71 5.89 7.90 -23.10
CA PHE A 71 5.54 9.28 -22.68
C PHE A 71 6.11 10.40 -23.55
N ALA A 72 6.37 10.16 -24.83
CA ALA A 72 6.82 11.19 -25.75
C ALA A 72 5.71 12.24 -26.04
N GLY A 73 5.60 13.30 -25.22
CA GLY A 73 4.73 14.44 -25.56
C GLY A 73 4.40 15.49 -24.50
N TYR A 74 4.67 15.30 -23.21
CA TYR A 74 4.28 16.28 -22.18
C TYR A 74 5.49 16.84 -21.41
N PRO A 75 5.64 18.19 -21.30
CA PRO A 75 6.69 18.77 -20.48
C PRO A 75 6.18 18.86 -19.03
N VAL A 76 6.37 17.80 -18.25
CA VAL A 76 6.29 17.90 -16.79
C VAL A 76 7.72 18.13 -16.28
N GLN A 77 8.13 19.40 -16.17
CA GLN A 77 9.38 19.73 -15.48
C GLN A 77 9.16 19.59 -13.97
N GLY A 78 9.94 18.67 -13.37
CA GLY A 78 9.77 18.18 -12.01
C GLY A 78 10.07 19.18 -10.90
N HIS A 79 9.46 18.88 -9.75
CA HIS A 79 9.55 19.53 -8.44
C HIS A 79 8.69 20.80 -8.27
N VAL A 80 7.44 20.57 -7.84
CA VAL A 80 6.64 21.59 -7.17
C VAL A 80 7.19 21.77 -5.75
N GLN A 81 7.79 22.93 -5.45
CA GLN A 81 8.29 23.23 -4.11
C GLN A 81 7.12 23.64 -3.19
N THR A 82 6.94 22.95 -2.07
CA THR A 82 5.82 23.22 -1.13
C THR A 82 6.28 24.07 0.06
N PHE A 83 5.48 25.09 0.42
CA PHE A 83 5.69 25.99 1.56
C PHE A 83 4.46 26.01 2.47
N ARG A 84 4.63 26.26 3.77
CA ARG A 84 3.52 26.31 4.74
C ARG A 84 2.83 27.66 4.76
N THR A 85 3.56 28.71 4.43
CA THR A 85 3.06 30.08 4.42
C THR A 85 3.55 30.85 3.21
N MET A 86 2.83 31.92 2.89
CA MET A 86 3.24 32.89 1.87
C MET A 86 4.58 33.53 2.27
N GLU A 87 4.76 33.83 3.55
CA GLU A 87 6.00 34.40 4.09
C GLU A 87 7.21 33.47 3.91
N GLU A 88 7.05 32.16 4.14
CA GLU A 88 8.11 31.19 3.90
C GLU A 88 8.51 31.13 2.43
N ALA A 89 7.54 31.12 1.51
CA ALA A 89 7.80 31.12 0.07
C ALA A 89 8.50 32.41 -0.37
N MET A 90 8.03 33.56 0.11
CA MET A 90 8.65 34.86 -0.14
C MET A 90 10.09 34.92 0.40
N ALA A 91 10.34 34.40 1.60
CA ALA A 91 11.66 34.37 2.21
C ALA A 91 12.64 33.47 1.43
N TYR A 92 12.17 32.32 0.93
CA TYR A 92 12.98 31.38 0.17
C TYR A 92 13.40 31.96 -1.19
N PHE A 93 12.44 32.43 -1.98
CA PHE A 93 12.71 32.94 -3.32
C PHE A 93 13.21 34.39 -3.33
N LYS A 94 13.07 35.11 -2.21
CA LYS A 94 13.39 36.54 -2.08
C LYS A 94 12.66 37.40 -3.12
N ILE A 95 11.38 37.09 -3.37
CA ILE A 95 10.49 37.82 -4.29
C ILE A 95 9.21 38.25 -3.58
N GLY A 96 8.48 39.18 -4.20
CA GLY A 96 7.23 39.71 -3.66
C GLY A 96 6.05 38.73 -3.76
N GLU A 97 5.03 38.96 -2.93
CA GLU A 97 3.82 38.14 -2.81
C GLU A 97 3.13 37.87 -4.16
N GLU A 98 2.99 38.88 -5.02
CA GLU A 98 2.34 38.72 -6.34
C GLU A 98 3.10 37.75 -7.27
N SER A 99 4.43 37.73 -7.19
CA SER A 99 5.23 36.77 -7.95
C SER A 99 5.06 35.35 -7.40
N ILE A 100 4.96 35.19 -6.07
CA ILE A 100 4.67 33.90 -5.43
C ILE A 100 3.27 33.41 -5.82
N LYS A 101 2.24 34.28 -5.79
CA LYS A 101 0.88 33.93 -6.27
C LYS A 101 0.88 33.45 -7.71
N GLN A 102 1.68 34.07 -8.57
CA GLN A 102 1.81 33.64 -9.97
C GLN A 102 2.52 32.30 -10.12
N LEU A 103 3.54 32.03 -9.29
CA LEU A 103 4.19 30.70 -9.22
C LEU A 103 3.22 29.62 -8.71
N VAL A 104 2.40 29.92 -7.70
CA VAL A 104 1.34 29.01 -7.22
C VAL A 104 0.31 28.76 -8.32
N LYS A 105 -0.17 29.81 -8.99
CA LYS A 105 -1.15 29.72 -10.08
C LYS A 105 -0.66 28.88 -11.25
N ASN A 106 0.65 28.94 -11.53
CA ASN A 106 1.27 28.18 -12.61
C ASN A 106 1.74 26.78 -12.18
N GLY A 107 1.43 26.35 -10.94
CA GLY A 107 1.80 25.04 -10.41
C GLY A 107 3.30 24.87 -10.14
N ALA A 108 4.09 25.94 -10.17
CA ALA A 108 5.54 25.87 -9.94
C ALA A 108 5.88 25.65 -8.46
N ILE A 109 5.00 26.09 -7.55
CA ILE A 109 5.11 25.91 -6.11
C ILE A 109 3.72 25.69 -5.50
N SER A 110 3.63 25.09 -4.33
CA SER A 110 2.39 24.96 -3.57
C SER A 110 2.52 25.69 -2.23
N ILE A 111 1.51 26.47 -1.85
CA ILE A 111 1.39 27.02 -0.49
C ILE A 111 0.22 26.33 0.18
N VAL A 112 0.52 25.59 1.24
CA VAL A 112 -0.52 24.91 2.02
C VAL A 112 -0.80 25.71 3.28
N ALA A 113 -1.77 26.62 3.18
CA ALA A 113 -2.27 27.36 4.34
C ALA A 113 -3.23 26.47 5.14
N GLY A 114 -2.84 26.06 6.35
CA GLY A 114 -3.64 25.26 7.26
C GLY A 114 -2.93 25.05 8.60
N ASP A 115 -3.67 24.77 9.68
CA ASP A 115 -3.03 24.37 10.94
C ASP A 115 -2.41 22.98 10.71
N SER A 116 -1.10 22.83 10.89
CA SER A 116 -0.42 21.54 10.75
C SER A 116 -0.78 20.57 11.88
N LYS A 117 -1.65 20.99 12.80
CA LYS A 117 -2.16 20.16 13.88
C LYS A 117 -3.17 19.17 13.34
N MET A 118 -2.90 17.91 13.64
CA MET A 118 -3.81 16.83 13.39
C MET A 118 -5.03 16.96 14.31
N LYS A 119 -6.22 16.94 13.72
CA LYS A 119 -7.50 16.99 14.43
C LYS A 119 -8.18 15.63 14.34
N ARG A 120 -8.90 15.24 15.38
CA ARG A 120 -9.78 14.08 15.37
C ARG A 120 -11.12 14.45 14.78
N TYR A 121 -11.66 13.57 13.96
CA TYR A 121 -13.01 13.67 13.39
C TYR A 121 -13.83 12.46 13.82
N ASP A 122 -15.16 12.60 13.78
CA ASP A 122 -16.06 11.45 13.97
C ASP A 122 -15.85 10.44 12.84
N ASP A 123 -15.79 10.93 11.60
CA ASP A 123 -15.32 10.20 10.43
C ASP A 123 -14.82 11.19 9.37
N LEU A 124 -14.19 10.67 8.33
CA LEU A 124 -13.84 11.38 7.10
C LEU A 124 -14.41 10.59 5.93
N LEU A 125 -14.90 11.30 4.92
CA LEU A 125 -15.45 10.69 3.72
C LEU A 125 -14.52 10.92 2.53
N GLY A 126 -14.30 9.88 1.72
CA GLY A 126 -13.55 9.97 0.47
C GLY A 126 -14.32 9.37 -0.71
N ASP A 127 -14.16 9.92 -1.91
CA ASP A 127 -14.63 9.32 -3.17
C ASP A 127 -13.53 8.38 -3.70
N VAL A 128 -13.31 7.30 -2.96
CA VAL A 128 -12.21 6.35 -3.18
C VAL A 128 -12.69 5.01 -3.73
N ARG A 129 -13.93 4.96 -4.22
CA ARG A 129 -14.60 3.74 -4.67
C ARG A 129 -15.05 3.81 -6.14
N HIS A 130 -14.78 4.94 -6.81
CA HIS A 130 -15.14 5.19 -8.21
C HIS A 130 -16.63 5.00 -8.54
N ASP A 131 -17.50 5.10 -7.54
CA ASP A 131 -18.95 5.04 -7.68
C ASP A 131 -19.62 6.42 -7.57
N HIS A 132 -18.80 7.49 -7.52
CA HIS A 132 -19.22 8.88 -7.35
C HIS A 132 -19.93 9.15 -6.02
N GLU A 133 -19.72 8.30 -5.02
CA GLU A 133 -20.21 8.47 -3.66
C GLU A 133 -19.04 8.67 -2.68
N TYR A 134 -19.28 9.51 -1.68
CA TYR A 134 -18.33 9.72 -0.59
C TYR A 134 -18.58 8.69 0.51
N HIS A 135 -17.60 7.81 0.73
CA HIS A 135 -17.67 6.72 1.70
C HIS A 135 -16.87 7.01 2.96
N PRO A 136 -17.33 6.56 4.14
CA PRO A 136 -16.56 6.68 5.37
C PRO A 136 -15.24 5.91 5.29
N ILE A 137 -14.09 6.58 5.41
CA ILE A 137 -12.78 5.90 5.28
C ILE A 137 -12.54 4.89 6.41
N ARG A 138 -13.14 5.11 7.59
CA ARG A 138 -13.08 4.13 8.69
C ARG A 138 -13.69 2.78 8.33
N SER A 139 -14.64 2.76 7.39
CA SER A 139 -15.31 1.54 6.95
C SER A 139 -14.44 0.63 6.07
N LEU A 140 -13.32 1.15 5.57
CA LEU A 140 -12.35 0.38 4.78
C LEU A 140 -11.52 -0.56 5.65
N VAL A 141 -11.31 -0.23 6.93
CA VAL A 141 -10.65 -1.13 7.88
C VAL A 141 -11.67 -2.11 8.44
N GLN A 142 -11.70 -3.33 7.89
CA GLN A 142 -12.74 -4.33 8.15
C GLN A 142 -12.27 -5.43 9.10
N VAL A 143 -12.18 -5.10 10.39
CA VAL A 143 -11.68 -6.03 11.43
C VAL A 143 -12.56 -7.28 11.61
N ASP A 144 -13.86 -7.16 11.33
CA ASP A 144 -14.86 -8.21 11.50
C ASP A 144 -15.08 -9.07 10.24
N ASP A 145 -14.40 -8.74 9.13
CA ASP A 145 -14.47 -9.53 7.90
C ASP A 145 -14.00 -10.98 8.16
N PRO A 146 -14.78 -12.01 7.77
CA PRO A 146 -14.45 -13.40 8.08
C PRO A 146 -13.10 -13.87 7.55
N GLU A 147 -12.69 -13.40 6.36
CA GLU A 147 -11.43 -13.79 5.74
C GLU A 147 -10.25 -13.10 6.44
N VAL A 148 -10.38 -11.79 6.73
CA VAL A 148 -9.40 -11.04 7.52
C VAL A 148 -9.19 -11.69 8.89
N ARG A 149 -10.27 -12.07 9.58
CA ARG A 149 -10.21 -12.74 10.88
C ARG A 149 -9.49 -14.08 10.82
N GLU A 150 -9.77 -14.86 9.78
CA GLU A 150 -9.14 -16.17 9.59
C GLU A 150 -7.64 -16.02 9.32
N VAL A 151 -7.26 -15.10 8.43
CA VAL A 151 -5.85 -14.78 8.15
C VAL A 151 -5.14 -14.32 9.43
N ALA A 152 -5.73 -13.37 10.18
CA ALA A 152 -5.16 -12.88 11.43
C ALA A 152 -4.98 -14.01 12.46
N ARG A 153 -5.96 -14.92 12.59
CA ARG A 153 -5.92 -16.09 13.48
C ARG A 153 -4.80 -17.08 13.13
N VAL A 154 -4.43 -17.20 11.87
CA VAL A 154 -3.28 -18.01 11.43
C VAL A 154 -1.98 -17.29 11.75
N LEU A 155 -1.86 -16.01 11.35
CA LEU A 155 -0.63 -15.25 11.45
C LEU A 155 -0.20 -14.96 12.90
N VAL A 156 -1.15 -14.79 13.83
CA VAL A 156 -0.85 -14.54 15.26
C VAL A 156 -0.12 -15.71 15.94
N GLN A 157 -0.06 -16.87 15.30
CA GLN A 157 0.69 -18.03 15.80
C GLN A 157 2.20 -17.92 15.55
N ALA A 158 2.63 -16.97 14.71
CA ALA A 158 4.04 -16.66 14.51
C ALA A 158 4.65 -15.99 15.75
N THR A 159 5.95 -16.19 15.96
CA THR A 159 6.69 -15.54 17.07
C THR A 159 6.64 -14.02 16.98
N ASP A 160 6.65 -13.48 15.77
CA ASP A 160 6.48 -12.05 15.48
C ASP A 160 5.27 -11.88 14.55
N PHE A 161 4.11 -11.63 15.16
CA PHE A 161 2.85 -11.45 14.44
C PHE A 161 2.89 -10.27 13.46
N ILE A 162 3.51 -9.13 13.86
CA ILE A 162 3.55 -7.92 13.03
C ILE A 162 4.36 -8.18 11.78
N SER A 163 5.55 -8.75 11.92
CA SER A 163 6.40 -9.07 10.77
C SER A 163 5.76 -10.13 9.88
N ALA A 164 5.11 -11.15 10.44
CA ALA A 164 4.40 -12.16 9.66
C ALA A 164 3.23 -11.57 8.86
N ALA A 165 2.46 -10.65 9.45
CA ALA A 165 1.38 -9.95 8.77
C ALA A 165 1.88 -9.03 7.66
N GLN A 166 2.94 -8.25 7.93
CA GLN A 166 3.55 -7.39 6.92
C GLN A 166 4.11 -8.22 5.75
N GLU A 167 4.79 -9.34 6.00
CA GLU A 167 5.30 -10.22 4.95
C GLU A 167 4.18 -10.84 4.12
N PHE A 168 3.09 -11.28 4.77
CA PHE A 168 1.91 -11.82 4.10
C PHE A 168 1.30 -10.77 3.14
N VAL A 169 1.03 -9.56 3.62
CA VAL A 169 0.41 -8.51 2.81
C VAL A 169 1.30 -8.06 1.66
N ASN A 170 2.60 -7.88 1.91
CA ASN A 170 3.58 -7.54 0.88
C ASN A 170 3.62 -8.57 -0.28
N SER A 171 3.15 -9.81 -0.06
CA SER A 171 3.06 -10.82 -1.13
C SER A 171 1.92 -10.59 -2.12
N PHE A 172 1.00 -9.66 -1.83
CA PHE A 172 -0.09 -9.25 -2.71
C PHE A 172 0.24 -8.00 -3.52
N THR A 173 1.22 -7.20 -3.09
CA THR A 173 1.60 -5.98 -3.80
C THR A 173 2.08 -6.30 -5.21
N THR A 174 1.40 -5.74 -6.21
CA THR A 174 1.71 -5.94 -7.62
C THR A 174 2.01 -4.66 -8.38
N TYR A 175 1.66 -3.48 -7.83
CA TYR A 175 1.86 -2.14 -8.42
C TYR A 175 1.64 -2.12 -9.95
N GLY A 176 0.41 -1.92 -10.39
CA GLY A 176 0.10 -1.60 -11.78
C GLY A 176 -0.25 -0.12 -11.96
N SER A 177 -0.57 0.25 -13.20
CA SER A 177 -1.05 1.60 -13.51
C SER A 177 -2.53 1.71 -13.22
N GLU A 178 -2.90 2.43 -12.16
CA GLU A 178 -4.28 2.81 -11.89
C GLU A 178 -4.63 4.19 -12.45
N VAL A 179 -5.92 4.40 -12.74
CA VAL A 179 -6.48 5.69 -13.10
C VAL A 179 -7.42 6.12 -11.97
N GLY A 180 -6.97 7.05 -11.13
CA GLY A 180 -7.66 7.47 -9.91
C GLY A 180 -7.24 6.65 -8.69
N ASP A 181 -7.68 7.08 -7.50
CA ASP A 181 -7.34 6.45 -6.22
C ASP A 181 -8.50 5.53 -5.79
N PHE A 182 -8.45 4.25 -6.20
CA PHE A 182 -9.46 3.26 -5.81
C PHE A 182 -8.96 2.44 -4.62
N TRP A 183 -9.51 2.69 -3.44
CA TRP A 183 -9.09 2.02 -2.21
C TRP A 183 -9.90 0.75 -2.00
N ARG A 184 -9.29 -0.44 -2.19
CA ARG A 184 -9.93 -1.74 -2.00
C ARG A 184 -10.32 -1.99 -0.55
N THR A 185 -11.38 -2.79 -0.41
CA THR A 185 -11.68 -3.48 0.85
C THR A 185 -10.71 -4.64 1.04
N PRO A 186 -10.47 -5.09 2.29
CA PRO A 186 -9.61 -6.23 2.55
C PRO A 186 -9.98 -7.50 1.77
N SER A 187 -11.27 -7.80 1.59
CA SER A 187 -11.72 -8.94 0.79
C SER A 187 -11.34 -8.78 -0.68
N GLU A 188 -11.49 -7.59 -1.27
CA GLU A 188 -11.07 -7.31 -2.65
C GLU A 188 -9.56 -7.39 -2.84
N THR A 189 -8.76 -7.04 -1.83
CA THR A 189 -7.30 -7.20 -1.85
C THR A 189 -6.89 -8.68 -1.76
N LEU A 190 -7.62 -9.48 -0.97
CA LEU A 190 -7.36 -10.91 -0.81
C LEU A 190 -7.81 -11.71 -2.04
N GLU A 191 -8.87 -11.28 -2.72
CA GLU A 191 -9.31 -11.78 -4.01
C GLU A 191 -8.28 -11.39 -5.08
N LYS A 192 -7.28 -12.25 -5.32
CA LYS A 192 -6.36 -12.08 -6.45
C LYS A 192 -7.16 -12.03 -7.74
N SER A 193 -7.15 -10.89 -8.42
CA SER A 193 -7.76 -10.81 -9.73
C SER A 193 -6.93 -11.61 -10.74
N GLU A 194 -7.62 -12.47 -11.47
CA GLU A 194 -7.09 -13.11 -12.67
C GLU A 194 -7.33 -12.24 -13.93
N SER A 195 -7.98 -11.08 -13.77
CA SER A 195 -8.28 -10.19 -14.88
C SER A 195 -7.02 -9.46 -15.34
N LEU A 196 -6.81 -9.44 -16.67
CA LEU A 196 -5.77 -8.62 -17.30
C LEU A 196 -6.04 -7.12 -17.16
N ASP A 197 -7.27 -6.73 -16.81
CA ASP A 197 -7.68 -5.35 -16.63
C ASP A 197 -7.64 -4.91 -15.15
N ASP A 198 -7.14 -5.75 -14.23
CA ASP A 198 -6.94 -5.34 -12.85
C ASP A 198 -5.70 -4.43 -12.73
N PRO A 199 -5.85 -3.17 -12.27
CA PRO A 199 -4.71 -2.29 -12.00
C PRO A 199 -3.74 -2.81 -10.92
N GLY A 200 -4.09 -3.88 -10.20
CA GLY A 200 -3.25 -4.49 -9.18
C GLY A 200 -3.43 -3.87 -7.79
N VAL A 201 -2.70 -4.43 -6.82
CA VAL A 201 -2.73 -4.01 -5.42
C VAL A 201 -1.54 -3.09 -5.14
N ASP A 202 -1.84 -1.92 -4.60
CA ASP A 202 -0.90 -0.81 -4.44
C ASP A 202 -0.66 -0.49 -2.94
N CYS A 203 -0.24 0.74 -2.60
CA CYS A 203 0.08 1.14 -1.23
C CYS A 203 -1.11 1.25 -0.29
N ASP A 204 -2.24 1.82 -0.71
CA ASP A 204 -3.42 1.99 0.14
C ASP A 204 -4.16 0.68 0.34
N ASP A 205 -4.36 -0.10 -0.71
CA ASP A 205 -4.91 -1.46 -0.62
C ASP A 205 -4.14 -2.31 0.40
N SER A 206 -2.81 -2.31 0.26
CA SER A 206 -1.93 -3.07 1.15
C SER A 206 -1.98 -2.53 2.59
N ALA A 207 -1.99 -1.20 2.77
CA ALA A 207 -2.05 -0.61 4.11
C ALA A 207 -3.39 -0.90 4.81
N ILE A 208 -4.51 -0.83 4.08
CA ILE A 208 -5.86 -1.13 4.58
C ILE A 208 -5.98 -2.60 5.00
N LEU A 209 -5.52 -3.54 4.17
CA LEU A 209 -5.49 -4.95 4.51
C LEU A 209 -4.62 -5.22 5.74
N LEU A 210 -3.39 -4.67 5.77
CA LEU A 210 -2.47 -4.85 6.89
C LEU A 210 -3.05 -4.30 8.20
N CYS A 211 -3.63 -3.10 8.18
CA CYS A 211 -4.27 -2.51 9.35
C CYS A 211 -5.44 -3.38 9.86
N SER A 212 -6.28 -3.88 8.96
CA SER A 212 -7.42 -4.75 9.29
C SER A 212 -6.97 -6.05 9.97
N ILE A 213 -5.90 -6.68 9.47
CA ILE A 213 -5.30 -7.87 10.07
C ILE A 213 -4.74 -7.56 11.46
N LEU A 214 -3.94 -6.50 11.59
CA LEU A 214 -3.29 -6.15 12.86
C LEU A 214 -4.30 -5.78 13.95
N ARG A 215 -5.35 -5.05 13.60
CA ARG A 215 -6.42 -4.61 14.52
C ARG A 215 -7.19 -5.76 15.18
N ASN A 216 -7.11 -6.98 14.66
CA ASN A 216 -7.69 -8.15 15.31
C ASN A 216 -7.01 -8.50 16.65
N TYR A 217 -5.73 -8.14 16.83
CA TYR A 217 -4.96 -8.46 18.04
C TYR A 217 -4.20 -7.26 18.63
N ILE A 218 -4.20 -6.11 17.97
CA ILE A 218 -3.60 -4.85 18.44
C ILE A 218 -4.71 -3.82 18.71
N PRO A 219 -4.75 -3.16 19.89
CA PRO A 219 -5.76 -2.14 20.22
C PRO A 219 -5.88 -1.00 19.19
N PRO A 220 -7.07 -0.37 19.07
CA PRO A 220 -7.30 0.67 18.06
C PRO A 220 -6.49 1.94 18.31
N ASP A 221 -6.00 2.16 19.52
CA ASP A 221 -5.14 3.29 19.84
C ASP A 221 -3.66 3.07 19.48
N GLU A 222 -3.30 1.86 19.01
CA GLU A 222 -1.91 1.45 18.76
C GLU A 222 -1.62 1.05 17.30
N VAL A 223 -2.61 1.08 16.39
CA VAL A 223 -2.40 0.80 14.96
C VAL A 223 -3.36 1.58 14.05
N TYR A 224 -2.82 2.18 12.99
CA TYR A 224 -3.54 3.03 12.05
C TYR A 224 -3.03 2.86 10.62
N CYS A 225 -3.91 2.97 9.64
CA CYS A 225 -3.53 3.40 8.29
C CYS A 225 -3.16 4.87 8.36
N ALA A 226 -1.99 5.24 7.86
CA ALA A 226 -1.55 6.62 7.74
C ALA A 226 -1.37 6.97 6.26
N PHE A 227 -1.85 8.15 5.87
CA PHE A 227 -1.72 8.67 4.51
C PHE A 227 -1.02 10.02 4.51
N GLY A 228 -0.28 10.29 3.44
CA GLY A 228 0.43 11.55 3.28
C GLY A 228 1.44 11.47 2.14
N LEU A 229 2.64 12.01 2.38
CA LEU A 229 3.69 12.02 1.37
C LEU A 229 4.86 11.15 1.76
N TRP A 230 5.39 10.42 0.78
CA TRP A 230 6.71 9.84 0.84
C TRP A 230 7.67 10.66 -0.02
N ALA A 231 8.83 11.01 0.53
CA ALA A 231 9.82 11.84 -0.15
C ALA A 231 11.21 11.18 -0.21
N MET A 232 11.76 11.01 -1.41
CA MET A 232 13.10 10.45 -1.63
C MET A 232 13.80 11.12 -2.83
N GLY A 233 15.06 11.51 -2.65
CA GLY A 233 15.87 12.07 -3.74
C GLY A 233 15.29 13.32 -4.40
N GLY A 234 14.55 14.14 -3.64
CA GLY A 234 13.84 15.33 -4.15
C GLY A 234 12.45 15.05 -4.72
N LYS A 235 12.11 13.79 -5.03
CA LYS A 235 10.78 13.40 -5.48
C LYS A 235 9.84 13.21 -4.29
N THR A 236 8.56 13.52 -4.48
CA THR A 236 7.49 13.32 -3.51
C THR A 236 6.34 12.59 -4.18
N ASP A 237 5.77 11.61 -3.49
CA ASP A 237 4.62 10.86 -3.97
C ASP A 237 3.55 10.73 -2.88
N GLY A 238 2.29 10.60 -3.29
CA GLY A 238 1.22 10.18 -2.39
C GLY A 238 1.51 8.77 -1.91
N HIS A 239 1.32 8.51 -0.62
CA HIS A 239 1.61 7.19 -0.08
C HIS A 239 0.77 6.88 1.14
N MET A 240 0.36 5.60 1.26
CA MET A 240 -0.28 5.06 2.44
C MET A 240 0.55 3.92 3.04
N PHE A 241 0.61 3.88 4.37
CA PHE A 241 1.40 2.92 5.14
C PHE A 241 0.73 2.68 6.49
N VAL A 242 1.24 1.73 7.28
CA VAL A 242 0.71 1.48 8.63
C VAL A 242 1.63 2.09 9.69
N VAL A 243 1.04 2.74 10.68
CA VAL A 243 1.74 3.20 11.89
C VAL A 243 1.31 2.36 13.06
N THR A 244 2.27 1.87 13.84
CA THR A 244 2.06 1.10 15.07
C THR A 244 2.82 1.70 16.23
N LYS A 245 2.46 1.35 17.46
CA LYS A 245 3.28 1.67 18.63
C LYS A 245 4.55 0.80 18.66
N GLY A 246 5.71 1.44 18.78
CA GLY A 246 7.02 0.79 18.93
C GLY A 246 7.34 0.41 20.38
N GLU A 247 8.39 -0.40 20.55
CA GLU A 247 8.81 -0.94 21.86
C GLU A 247 9.25 0.15 22.85
N GLY A 248 9.79 1.29 22.37
CA GLY A 248 10.16 2.44 23.19
C GLY A 248 9.04 3.46 23.42
N GLY A 249 7.83 3.18 22.91
CA GLY A 249 6.72 4.15 22.88
C GLY A 249 6.83 5.18 21.75
N GLU A 250 7.86 5.08 20.90
CA GLU A 250 7.89 5.80 19.62
C GLU A 250 6.98 5.15 18.58
N ASP A 251 6.48 5.93 17.63
CA ASP A 251 5.72 5.40 16.50
C ASP A 251 6.64 4.62 15.55
N ARG A 252 6.23 3.41 15.18
CA ARG A 252 6.87 2.54 14.21
C ARG A 252 6.09 2.56 12.90
N ILE A 253 6.76 2.93 11.82
CA ILE A 253 6.23 2.82 10.45
C ILE A 253 6.42 1.39 9.94
N LEU A 254 5.36 0.84 9.35
CA LEU A 254 5.34 -0.42 8.63
C LEU A 254 4.99 -0.12 7.17
N GLU A 255 5.95 -0.35 6.29
CA GLU A 255 5.74 -0.24 4.85
C GLU A 255 5.01 -1.50 4.36
N SER A 256 3.73 -1.35 4.01
CA SER A 256 2.85 -2.47 3.62
C SER A 256 3.27 -3.10 2.30
N THR A 257 3.99 -2.35 1.47
CA THR A 257 4.53 -2.79 0.17
C THR A 257 6.02 -3.15 0.22
N ALA A 258 6.53 -3.42 1.42
CA ALA A 258 7.88 -3.92 1.64
C ALA A 258 7.92 -5.06 2.66
N PRO A 259 8.90 -5.97 2.52
CA PRO A 259 9.11 -7.01 3.52
C PRO A 259 9.56 -6.41 4.87
N PRO A 260 9.32 -7.12 5.98
CA PRO A 260 9.76 -6.71 7.30
C PRO A 260 11.27 -6.41 7.36
N GLY A 261 11.63 -5.40 8.14
CA GLY A 261 13.04 -5.03 8.36
C GLY A 261 13.72 -4.34 7.17
N LYS A 262 13.05 -4.19 6.01
CA LYS A 262 13.55 -3.33 4.95
C LYS A 262 13.59 -1.89 5.45
N SER A 263 14.75 -1.24 5.32
CA SER A 263 14.90 0.16 5.69
C SER A 263 13.95 1.01 4.84
N THR A 264 13.06 1.73 5.52
CA THR A 264 12.20 2.76 4.93
C THR A 264 13.10 3.91 4.47
N ARG A 265 13.61 3.81 3.24
CA ARG A 265 14.39 4.90 2.63
C ARG A 265 13.42 6.04 2.35
N GLY A 266 13.83 7.26 2.67
CA GLY A 266 13.00 8.46 2.46
C GLY A 266 12.39 9.02 3.73
N LYS A 267 11.63 10.11 3.56
CA LYS A 267 10.96 10.82 4.63
C LYS A 267 9.44 10.70 4.44
N TYR A 268 8.77 10.22 5.47
CA TYR A 268 7.31 10.11 5.52
C TYR A 268 6.75 11.36 6.20
N VAL A 269 5.75 11.97 5.59
CA VAL A 269 5.02 13.11 6.13
C VAL A 269 3.57 12.72 6.24
N ILE A 270 3.08 12.54 7.47
CA ILE A 270 1.70 12.13 7.73
C ILE A 270 0.79 13.35 7.63
N TYR A 271 -0.24 13.25 6.80
CA TYR A 271 -1.30 14.26 6.70
C TYR A 271 -2.59 13.84 7.37
N GLY A 272 -2.84 12.54 7.47
CA GLY A 272 -3.90 11.99 8.29
C GLY A 272 -3.69 10.50 8.54
N MET A 273 -4.55 9.94 9.39
CA MET A 273 -4.53 8.53 9.74
C MET A 273 -5.91 8.07 10.20
N PHE A 274 -6.22 6.81 10.00
CA PHE A 274 -7.52 6.24 10.36
C PHE A 274 -7.42 4.74 10.69
N ASN A 275 -8.44 4.24 11.36
CA ASN A 275 -8.78 2.83 11.48
C ASN A 275 -10.30 2.67 11.67
N ASP A 276 -10.77 1.48 12.04
CA ASP A 276 -12.19 1.19 12.29
C ASP A 276 -12.82 2.09 13.39
N CYS A 277 -12.03 2.63 14.31
CA CYS A 277 -12.49 3.38 15.48
C CYS A 277 -12.24 4.90 15.39
N TYR A 278 -11.19 5.32 14.69
CA TYR A 278 -10.68 6.68 14.74
C TYR A 278 -10.35 7.22 13.35
N ALA A 279 -10.58 8.51 13.14
CA ALA A 279 -10.13 9.24 11.97
C ALA A 279 -9.49 10.56 12.40
N PHE A 280 -8.33 10.85 11.83
CA PHE A 280 -7.56 12.04 12.08
C PHE A 280 -7.05 12.64 10.78
N SER A 281 -7.06 13.97 10.68
CA SER A 281 -6.44 14.65 9.54
C SER A 281 -6.00 16.06 9.90
N THR A 282 -4.99 16.54 9.18
CA THR A 282 -4.62 17.95 9.12
C THR A 282 -5.50 18.65 8.08
N ASP A 283 -5.57 19.98 8.13
CA ASP A 283 -6.30 20.73 7.09
C ASP A 283 -5.67 20.51 5.69
N ILE A 284 -4.37 20.20 5.65
CA ILE A 284 -3.63 19.80 4.46
C ILE A 284 -4.16 18.46 3.92
N GLY A 285 -4.23 17.45 4.80
CA GLY A 285 -4.68 16.12 4.43
C GLY A 285 -6.10 16.12 3.87
N LEU A 286 -7.00 16.91 4.47
CA LEU A 286 -8.36 17.07 3.93
C LEU A 286 -8.37 17.56 2.48
N LYS A 287 -7.50 18.52 2.15
CA LYS A 287 -7.45 19.11 0.83
C LYS A 287 -6.73 18.23 -0.19
N GLU A 288 -5.56 17.70 0.16
CA GLU A 288 -4.71 16.95 -0.77
C GLU A 288 -5.31 15.59 -1.13
N PHE A 289 -6.07 14.97 -0.22
CA PHE A 289 -6.73 13.67 -0.43
C PHE A 289 -8.24 13.79 -0.69
N ASP A 290 -8.73 15.00 -1.03
CA ASP A 290 -10.15 15.33 -1.26
C ASP A 290 -11.12 14.73 -0.20
N LEU A 291 -10.72 14.76 1.08
CA LEU A 291 -11.52 14.22 2.17
C LEU A 291 -12.51 15.26 2.69
N LYS A 292 -13.75 14.82 2.95
CA LYS A 292 -14.80 15.65 3.53
C LYS A 292 -15.08 15.24 4.96
N THR A 293 -15.36 16.21 5.82
CA THR A 293 -15.91 15.90 7.16
C THR A 293 -17.37 15.50 7.02
N VAL A 294 -17.87 14.71 7.98
CA VAL A 294 -19.28 14.28 8.00
C VAL A 294 -20.22 15.49 8.03
N GLU A 295 -19.90 16.51 8.83
CA GLU A 295 -20.72 17.72 8.96
C GLU A 295 -20.80 18.51 7.65
N LEU A 296 -19.67 18.59 6.92
CA LEU A 296 -19.64 19.25 5.63
C LEU A 296 -20.52 18.49 4.63
N ALA A 297 -20.41 17.16 4.58
CA ALA A 297 -21.22 16.33 3.69
C ALA A 297 -22.72 16.42 4.00
N GLU A 298 -23.10 16.45 5.28
CA GLU A 298 -24.49 16.69 5.68
C GLU A 298 -25.00 18.07 5.26
N SER A 299 -24.16 19.09 5.33
CA SER A 299 -24.54 20.46 4.93
C SER A 299 -24.76 20.59 3.43
N LEU A 300 -24.01 19.86 2.60
CA LEU A 300 -24.14 19.86 1.14
C LEU A 300 -25.39 19.13 0.64
N ARG A 301 -26.00 18.29 1.48
CA ARG A 301 -27.26 17.57 1.16
C ARG A 301 -28.52 18.40 1.46
N ARG A 302 -28.40 19.55 2.13
CA ARG A 302 -29.52 20.44 2.51
C ARG A 302 -29.70 21.55 1.49
#